data_AF-A0A836ZR69-F1
#
_entry.id   AF-A0A836ZR69-F1
#
_cell.length_a   1.000
_cell.length_b   1.000
_cell.length_c   1.000
_cell.angle_alpha   90.00
_cell.angle_beta   90.00
_cell.angle_gamma   90.00
#
_symmetry.space_group_name_H-M   'P 1'
#
loop_
_entity.id
_entity.type
_entity.pdbx_description
1 polymer ?
#
loop_
_entity_poly.entity_id
_entity_poly.type
_entity_poly.pdbx_seq_one_letter_code
_entity_poly.pdbx_strand_id
1 'polypeptide(L)'
;MPLSPQAQAIVDDFGREPGVTPEHVTNLQGVLAASPVLLDQFNDAVAKQRVLSLKPLTDPNAGGTFTPNENSIRLPLSRLSNGHGGKLLDSGDMTFVLGHELQHAMYSPNAAASRKTFETAAAQIAKTTHDYSDAA
;
A
#
# COMPACT_ATOMS: atom_id res chain seq x y z
N MET A 1 3.67 -7.48 -18.78
CA MET A 1 4.58 -6.40 -19.23
C MET A 1 5.77 -6.34 -18.29
N PRO A 2 6.92 -5.70 -18.63
CA PRO A 2 7.91 -5.33 -17.63
C PRO A 2 7.46 -4.09 -16.84
N LEU A 3 8.17 -3.75 -15.76
CA LEU A 3 7.99 -2.46 -15.09
C LEU A 3 8.22 -1.31 -16.07
N SER A 4 7.40 -0.27 -15.97
CA SER A 4 7.65 0.99 -16.69
C SER A 4 8.93 1.65 -16.14
N PRO A 5 9.59 2.55 -16.89
CA PRO A 5 10.77 3.25 -16.40
C PRO A 5 10.53 4.00 -15.08
N GLN A 6 9.35 4.62 -14.92
CA GLN A 6 8.98 5.33 -13.69
C GLN A 6 8.74 4.36 -12.52
N ALA A 7 8.10 3.23 -12.78
CA ALA A 7 7.87 2.20 -11.76
C ALA A 7 9.19 1.55 -11.34
N GLN A 8 10.10 1.30 -12.29
CA GLN A 8 11.43 0.79 -12.00
C GLN A 8 12.24 1.80 -11.17
N ALA A 9 12.17 3.10 -11.47
CA ALA A 9 12.84 4.13 -10.66
C ALA A 9 12.38 4.12 -9.19
N ILE A 10 11.08 3.93 -8.94
CA ILE A 10 10.54 3.80 -7.58
C ILE A 10 11.10 2.57 -6.86
N VAL A 11 11.25 1.43 -7.55
CA VAL A 11 11.86 0.22 -7.00
C VAL A 11 13.36 0.43 -6.74
N ASP A 12 14.06 1.15 -7.62
CA ASP A 12 15.47 1.47 -7.45
C ASP A 12 15.70 2.44 -6.27
N ASP A 13 14.83 3.43 -6.10
CA ASP A 13 14.85 4.37 -4.99
C ASP A 13 14.59 3.68 -3.66
N PHE A 14 13.68 2.70 -3.62
CA PHE A 14 13.48 1.84 -2.46
C PHE A 14 14.77 1.13 -2.04
N GLY A 15 15.58 0.69 -3.00
CA GLY A 15 16.89 0.09 -2.73
C GLY A 15 17.89 1.01 -2.03
N ARG A 16 17.61 2.32 -1.96
CA ARG A 16 18.44 3.34 -1.30
C ARG A 16 17.90 3.74 0.08
N GLU A 17 16.72 3.25 0.46
CA GLU A 17 16.13 3.55 1.77
C GLU A 17 16.93 2.87 2.90
N PRO A 18 17.01 3.50 4.10
CA PRO A 18 17.75 2.94 5.22
C PRO A 18 17.28 1.53 5.60
N GLY A 19 18.24 0.60 5.70
CA GLY A 19 17.98 -0.80 6.07
C GLY A 19 17.53 -1.70 4.92
N VAL A 20 17.31 -1.16 3.71
CA VAL A 20 17.01 -1.97 2.53
C VAL A 20 18.30 -2.61 2.00
N THR A 21 18.22 -3.90 1.68
CA THR A 21 19.33 -4.69 1.14
C THR A 21 19.05 -5.03 -0.33
N PRO A 22 20.08 -5.39 -1.11
CA PRO A 22 19.88 -5.89 -2.48
C PRO A 22 18.96 -7.11 -2.57
N GLU A 23 18.93 -7.94 -1.52
CA GLU A 23 17.99 -9.07 -1.43
C GLU A 23 16.54 -8.59 -1.41
N HIS A 24 16.21 -7.57 -0.62
CA HIS A 24 14.85 -7.03 -0.55
C HIS A 24 14.37 -6.51 -1.91
N VAL A 25 15.24 -5.80 -2.64
CA VAL A 25 14.92 -5.28 -3.98
C VAL A 25 14.71 -6.41 -4.97
N THR A 26 15.61 -7.40 -4.96
CA THR A 26 15.53 -8.58 -5.83
C THR A 26 14.23 -9.36 -5.59
N ASN A 27 13.89 -9.59 -4.32
CA ASN A 27 12.67 -10.31 -3.94
C ASN A 27 11.41 -9.51 -4.29
N LEU A 28 11.40 -8.18 -4.09
CA LEU A 28 10.31 -7.31 -4.51
C LEU A 28 10.10 -7.37 -6.03
N GLN A 29 11.17 -7.26 -6.81
CA GLN A 29 11.10 -7.41 -8.27
C GLN A 29 10.59 -8.80 -8.67
N GLY A 30 11.02 -9.84 -7.97
CA GLY A 30 10.53 -11.20 -8.15
C GLY A 30 9.02 -11.33 -7.91
N VAL A 31 8.50 -10.74 -6.82
CA VAL A 31 7.07 -10.72 -6.50
C VAL A 31 6.27 -10.01 -7.60
N LEU A 32 6.73 -8.83 -8.04
CA LEU A 32 6.07 -8.09 -9.13
C LEU A 32 6.10 -8.90 -10.44
N ALA A 33 7.25 -9.47 -10.80
CA ALA A 33 7.40 -10.25 -12.03
C ALA A 33 6.59 -11.55 -12.04
N ALA A 34 6.36 -12.16 -10.87
CA ALA A 34 5.60 -13.40 -10.72
C ALA A 34 4.08 -13.22 -10.94
N SER A 35 3.58 -11.97 -10.87
CA SER A 35 2.16 -11.66 -11.06
C SER A 35 1.98 -10.56 -12.11
N PRO A 36 1.66 -10.92 -13.37
CA PRO A 36 1.43 -9.95 -14.44
C PRO A 36 0.36 -8.91 -14.10
N VAL A 37 -0.70 -9.33 -13.40
CA VAL A 37 -1.78 -8.44 -12.97
C VAL A 37 -1.28 -7.44 -11.93
N LEU A 38 -0.49 -7.88 -10.94
CA LEU A 38 0.07 -6.98 -9.93
C LEU A 38 1.03 -5.98 -10.55
N LEU A 39 1.87 -6.44 -11.48
CA LEU A 39 2.80 -5.59 -12.21
C LEU A 39 2.06 -4.52 -13.02
N ASP A 40 1.02 -4.89 -13.76
CA ASP A 40 0.23 -3.94 -14.55
C ASP A 40 -0.48 -2.93 -13.64
N GLN A 41 -1.00 -3.36 -12.49
CA GLN A 41 -1.58 -2.46 -11.48
C GLN A 41 -0.55 -1.51 -10.87
N PHE A 42 0.66 -1.97 -10.59
CA PHE A 42 1.73 -1.13 -10.06
C PHE A 42 2.13 -0.06 -11.10
N ASN A 43 2.33 -0.47 -12.35
CA ASN A 43 2.61 0.46 -13.45
C ASN A 43 1.51 1.52 -13.60
N ASP A 44 0.24 1.11 -13.57
CA ASP A 44 -0.91 2.02 -13.68
C ASP A 44 -1.01 2.99 -12.50
N ALA A 45 -0.79 2.50 -11.27
CA ALA A 45 -0.78 3.33 -10.08
C ALA A 45 0.34 4.40 -10.11
N VAL A 46 1.53 4.02 -10.59
CA VAL A 46 2.64 4.97 -10.78
C VAL A 46 2.32 5.98 -11.88
N ALA A 47 1.78 5.54 -13.02
CA ALA A 47 1.40 6.43 -14.12
C ALA A 47 0.33 7.45 -13.72
N LYS A 48 -0.59 7.06 -12.84
CA LYS A 48 -1.64 7.93 -12.27
C LYS A 48 -1.17 8.74 -11.06
N GLN A 49 0.12 8.68 -10.71
CA GLN A 49 0.70 9.35 -9.54
C GLN A 49 -0.01 8.97 -8.22
N ARG A 50 -0.57 7.76 -8.15
CA ARG A 50 -1.19 7.19 -6.95
C ARG A 50 -0.15 6.52 -6.06
N VAL A 51 0.97 6.09 -6.63
CA VAL A 51 2.16 5.64 -5.91
C VAL A 51 3.35 6.46 -6.39
N LEU A 52 4.04 7.10 -5.45
CA LEU A 52 5.21 7.95 -5.70
C LEU A 52 6.49 7.40 -5.06
N SER A 53 6.38 6.50 -4.08
CA SER A 53 7.54 5.90 -3.40
C SER A 53 7.17 4.60 -2.71
N LEU A 54 8.18 3.75 -2.48
CA LEU A 54 8.13 2.64 -1.55
C LEU A 54 9.07 2.93 -0.38
N LYS A 55 8.70 2.54 0.83
CA LYS A 55 9.51 2.76 2.04
C LYS A 55 9.53 1.54 2.96
N PRO A 56 10.55 1.38 3.82
CA PRO A 56 10.50 0.40 4.90
C PRO A 56 9.34 0.70 5.86
N LEU A 57 8.64 -0.36 6.27
CA LEU A 57 7.66 -0.31 7.34
C LEU A 57 8.35 -0.57 8.67
N THR A 58 8.13 0.33 9.63
CA THR A 58 8.70 0.24 10.98
C THR A 58 7.72 -0.27 12.02
N ASP A 59 6.41 -0.25 11.74
CA ASP A 59 5.38 -0.81 12.64
C ASP A 59 5.39 -2.34 12.55
N PRO A 60 5.70 -3.06 13.65
CA PRO A 60 5.77 -4.51 13.65
C PRO A 60 4.40 -5.20 13.53
N ASN A 61 3.29 -4.48 13.73
CA ASN A 61 1.94 -5.06 13.71
C ASN A 61 1.23 -4.90 12.38
N ALA A 62 1.79 -4.14 11.44
CA ALA A 62 1.22 -3.92 10.12
C ALA A 62 1.81 -4.88 9.08
N GLY A 63 0.94 -5.45 8.23
CA GLY A 63 1.37 -6.29 7.10
C GLY A 63 1.90 -5.50 5.91
N GLY A 64 1.44 -4.27 5.77
CA GLY A 64 1.77 -3.26 4.77
C GLY A 64 1.00 -1.99 5.15
N THR A 65 1.39 -0.84 4.62
CA THR A 65 0.55 0.37 4.73
C THR A 65 0.68 1.26 3.50
N PHE A 66 -0.42 1.91 3.11
CA PHE A 66 -0.41 3.03 2.21
C PHE A 66 -0.62 4.34 2.98
N THR A 67 0.21 5.35 2.70
CA THR A 67 0.12 6.69 3.30
C THR A 67 -0.42 7.69 2.28
N PRO A 68 -1.70 8.13 2.36
CA PRO A 68 -2.34 9.02 1.38
C PRO A 68 -1.63 10.34 1.13
N ASN A 69 -1.11 10.98 2.19
CA ASN A 69 -0.47 12.29 2.06
C ASN A 69 0.87 12.23 1.32
N GLU A 70 1.52 11.07 1.33
CA GLU A 70 2.81 10.84 0.68
C GLU A 70 2.68 10.05 -0.63
N ASN A 71 1.49 9.50 -0.92
CA ASN A 71 1.29 8.48 -1.95
C ASN A 71 2.35 7.37 -1.88
N SER A 72 2.65 6.91 -0.66
CA SER A 72 3.75 5.98 -0.39
C SER A 72 3.22 4.65 0.14
N ILE A 73 3.75 3.55 -0.38
CA ILE A 73 3.52 2.21 0.17
C ILE A 73 4.70 1.84 1.07
N ARG A 74 4.42 1.36 2.28
CA ARG A 74 5.42 0.92 3.25
C ARG A 74 5.37 -0.58 3.41
N LEU A 75 6.51 -1.25 3.25
CA LEU A 75 6.63 -2.70 3.22
C LEU A 75 7.50 -3.20 4.38
N PRO A 76 7.09 -4.25 5.11
CA PRO A 76 7.92 -4.85 6.15
C PRO A 76 9.11 -5.57 5.52
N LEU A 77 10.33 -5.11 5.81
CA LEU A 77 11.56 -5.68 5.23
C LEU A 77 11.71 -7.16 5.54
N SER A 78 11.30 -7.60 6.74
CA SER A 78 11.33 -9.01 7.15
C SER A 78 10.49 -9.93 6.26
N ARG A 79 9.45 -9.41 5.59
CA ARG A 79 8.66 -10.19 4.61
C ARG A 79 9.27 -10.18 3.22
N LEU A 80 10.23 -9.30 2.95
CA LEU A 80 11.02 -9.25 1.71
C LEU A 80 12.37 -9.98 1.84
N SER A 81 12.74 -10.48 3.02
CA SER A 81 13.94 -11.28 3.22
C SER A 81 13.66 -12.76 3.00
N ASN A 82 14.68 -13.53 2.58
CA ASN A 82 14.61 -14.98 2.75
C ASN A 82 14.84 -15.33 4.22
N GLY A 83 14.17 -16.38 4.69
CA GLY A 83 14.35 -16.88 6.04
C GLY A 83 15.64 -17.67 6.22
N HIS A 84 16.08 -17.80 7.47
CA HIS A 84 17.21 -18.64 7.84
C HIS A 84 17.02 -20.10 7.39
N GLY A 85 18.11 -20.79 7.06
CA GLY A 85 18.07 -22.20 6.67
C GLY A 85 17.51 -22.46 5.27
N GLY A 86 17.52 -21.46 4.37
CA GLY A 86 17.05 -21.60 3.00
C GLY A 86 15.54 -21.49 2.83
N LYS A 87 14.81 -21.01 3.86
CA LYS A 87 13.39 -20.70 3.74
C LYS A 87 13.24 -19.54 2.73
N LEU A 88 12.49 -19.77 1.67
CA LEU A 88 12.21 -18.73 0.68
C LEU A 88 11.19 -17.73 1.22
N LEU A 89 11.23 -16.51 0.69
CA LEU A 89 10.14 -15.53 0.81
C LEU A 89 8.80 -16.19 0.47
N ASP A 90 7.76 -15.86 1.24
CA ASP A 90 6.39 -16.16 0.87
C ASP A 90 5.91 -15.15 -0.18
N SER A 91 6.11 -15.48 -1.45
CA SER A 91 5.75 -14.61 -2.56
C SER A 91 4.24 -14.42 -2.69
N GLY A 92 3.44 -15.38 -2.21
CA GLY A 92 1.98 -15.30 -2.19
C GLY A 92 1.49 -14.24 -1.21
N ASP A 93 2.00 -14.28 0.02
CA ASP A 93 1.71 -13.26 1.04
C ASP A 93 2.13 -11.85 0.56
N MET A 94 3.34 -11.71 0.01
CA MET A 94 3.79 -10.41 -0.50
C MET A 94 3.02 -9.93 -1.74
N THR A 95 2.56 -10.84 -2.60
CA THR A 95 1.67 -10.49 -3.71
C THR A 95 0.35 -9.93 -3.19
N PHE A 96 -0.23 -10.57 -2.17
CA PHE A 96 -1.45 -10.11 -1.52
C PHE A 96 -1.25 -8.74 -0.87
N VAL A 97 -0.20 -8.55 -0.06
CA VAL A 97 0.10 -7.28 0.61
C VAL A 97 0.25 -6.16 -0.42
N LEU A 98 1.09 -6.33 -1.45
CA LEU A 98 1.28 -5.30 -2.48
C LEU A 98 -0.01 -4.99 -3.23
N GLY A 99 -0.78 -6.02 -3.60
CA GLY A 99 -2.07 -5.84 -4.25
C GLY A 99 -3.04 -5.04 -3.37
N HIS A 100 -3.09 -5.34 -2.07
CA HIS A 100 -3.91 -4.65 -1.09
C HIS A 100 -3.53 -3.15 -0.97
N GLU A 101 -2.24 -2.85 -0.80
CA GLU A 101 -1.77 -1.47 -0.68
C GLU A 101 -1.97 -0.67 -1.98
N LEU A 102 -1.88 -1.32 -3.14
CA LEU A 102 -2.19 -0.69 -4.42
C LEU A 102 -3.67 -0.31 -4.54
N GLN A 103 -4.58 -1.13 -4.02
CA GLN A 103 -6.01 -0.76 -3.96
C GLN A 103 -6.21 0.47 -3.07
N HIS A 104 -5.53 0.52 -1.91
CA HIS A 104 -5.54 1.72 -1.08
C HIS A 104 -5.04 2.95 -1.83
N ALA A 105 -3.94 2.83 -2.56
CA ALA A 105 -3.40 3.92 -3.37
C ALA A 105 -4.40 4.41 -4.43
N MET A 106 -4.98 3.48 -5.19
CA MET A 106 -5.87 3.80 -6.30
C MET A 106 -7.18 4.46 -5.86
N TYR A 107 -7.75 4.00 -4.74
CA TYR A 107 -9.05 4.46 -4.26
C TYR A 107 -8.98 5.46 -3.10
N SER A 108 -7.78 5.87 -2.68
CA SER A 108 -7.60 6.87 -1.63
C SER A 108 -8.41 8.16 -1.85
N PRO A 109 -8.46 8.76 -3.06
CA PRO A 109 -9.29 9.95 -3.30
C PRO A 109 -10.79 9.70 -3.07
N ASN A 110 -11.30 8.54 -3.50
CA ASN A 110 -12.70 8.17 -3.32
C ASN A 110 -13.02 7.93 -1.84
N ALA A 111 -12.10 7.30 -1.11
CA ALA A 111 -12.21 7.10 0.32
C ALA A 111 -12.20 8.44 1.08
N ALA A 112 -11.35 9.38 0.69
CA ALA A 112 -11.31 10.72 1.27
C ALA A 112 -12.62 11.49 1.02
N ALA A 113 -13.14 11.45 -0.21
CA ALA A 113 -14.42 12.06 -0.55
C ALA A 113 -15.57 11.45 0.26
N SER A 114 -15.62 10.12 0.35
CA SER A 114 -16.65 9.40 1.10
C SER A 114 -16.59 9.73 2.60
N ARG A 115 -15.39 9.83 3.17
CA ARG A 115 -15.18 10.22 4.56
C ARG A 115 -15.68 11.63 4.84
N LYS A 116 -15.39 12.58 3.94
CA LYS A 116 -15.91 13.95 4.04
C LYS A 116 -17.43 14.00 4.01
N THR A 117 -18.06 13.21 3.13
CA THR A 117 -19.53 13.07 3.08
C THR A 117 -20.07 12.52 4.39
N PHE A 118 -19.45 11.46 4.92
CA PHE A 118 -19.82 10.86 6.21
C PHE A 118 -19.70 11.87 7.37
N GLU A 119 -18.57 12.56 7.48
CA GLU A 119 -18.32 13.57 8.52
C GLU A 119 -19.34 14.71 8.44
N THR A 120 -19.68 15.15 7.23
CA THR A 120 -20.70 16.18 7.01
C THR A 120 -22.06 15.69 7.52
N ALA A 121 -22.47 14.47 7.17
CA ALA A 121 -23.73 13.89 7.61
C ALA A 121 -23.77 13.71 9.14
N ALA A 122 -22.70 13.18 9.74
CA ALA A 122 -22.58 13.01 11.18
C ALA A 122 -22.69 14.35 11.92
N ALA A 123 -22.05 15.41 11.41
CA ALA A 123 -22.14 16.75 11.98
C ALA A 123 -23.53 17.37 11.87
N GLN A 124 -24.31 17.04 10.84
CA GLN A 124 -25.71 17.48 10.73
C GLN A 124 -26.59 16.76 11.75
N ILE A 125 -26.47 15.44 11.87
CA ILE A 125 -27.21 14.64 12.84
C ILE A 125 -26.90 15.10 14.27
N ALA A 126 -25.64 15.37 14.60
CA ALA A 126 -25.25 15.83 15.93
C ALA A 126 -25.84 17.21 16.30
N LYS A 127 -26.25 18.01 15.32
CA LYS A 127 -26.90 19.32 15.55
C LYS A 127 -28.41 19.23 15.73
N THR A 128 -29.03 18.10 15.40
CA THR A 128 -30.46 17.92 15.63
C THR A 128 -30.67 17.41 17.05
N THR A 129 -31.49 18.10 17.84
CA THR A 129 -31.98 17.60 19.13
C THR A 129 -32.93 16.45 18.85
N HIS A 130 -32.42 15.22 18.78
CA HIS A 130 -33.26 14.04 18.69
C HIS A 130 -33.48 13.50 20.10
N ASP A 131 -34.70 13.69 20.61
CA ASP A 131 -35.12 13.09 21.86
C ASP A 131 -35.43 11.60 21.62
N TYR A 132 -34.74 10.71 22.35
CA TYR A 132 -34.93 9.26 22.26
C TYR A 132 -35.92 8.73 23.31
N SER A 133 -36.61 9.61 24.05
CA SER A 133 -37.51 9.20 25.13
C SER A 133 -38.88 8.67 24.68
N ASP A 134 -39.20 8.70 23.37
CA ASP A 134 -40.44 8.14 22.81
C ASP A 134 -40.33 6.65 22.38
N ALA A 135 -39.24 5.96 22.72
CA ALA A 135 -39.19 4.50 22.58
C ALA A 135 -39.89 3.81 23.76
N ALA A 136 -41.23 3.76 23.72
CA ALA A 136 -42.08 3.01 24.64
C ALA A 136 -42.91 1.94 23.89
#